data_AF-A0A2G8K6U9-F1
#
_entry.id   AF-A0A2G8K6U9-F1
#
_cell.length_a   1.000
_cell.length_b   1.000
_cell.length_c   1.000
_cell.angle_alpha   90.00
_cell.angle_beta   90.00
_cell.angle_gamma   90.00
#
_symmetry.space_group_name_H-M   'P 1'
#
loop_
_entity.id
_entity.type
_entity.pdbx_description
1 polymer ?
#
loop_
_entity_poly.entity_id
_entity_poly.type
_entity_poly.pdbx_seq_one_letter_code
_entity_poly.pdbx_strand_id
1 'polypeptide(L)'
;MCIEQTKTSHLDQDTTVEYHIEYASNPSVPSVGAVSEKPDIDPVAVKSFQRECSDFSYLVKYLETGELPEDQKVAKKVVVEAEQYVCLDGTLYHLFYRRAKNLSQADRVIKQLAVPKVLRPDVLLSYHDSIAGGGHQGFDRTYHSIRLKYYWPRMYSDIYDYVKSCDACQRAKRHFHGHPAPLHPMPVEDAFKRWHMDILGPLTTSSDGHKYVLLVTDSFTRWPEAFPLKSQEATVIAQVLYKEIFCRYGAPHTLISDRGKNFMSKLIQALCELFDIPVTILVPITHRLIRHVRGLTQLLHNP
;
A
#
# COMPACT_ATOMS: atom_id res chain seq x y z
N MET A 1 -3.03 -67.26 21.31
CA MET A 1 -4.37 -66.62 21.37
C MET A 1 -4.45 -65.77 20.11
N CYS A 2 -4.97 -66.25 18.99
CA CYS A 2 -6.31 -66.83 18.77
C CYS A 2 -7.38 -65.81 19.14
N ILE A 3 -8.34 -65.43 18.28
CA ILE A 3 -9.02 -66.26 17.26
C ILE A 3 -9.13 -65.53 15.89
N GLU A 4 -9.09 -66.29 14.79
CA GLU A 4 -9.35 -65.87 13.41
C GLU A 4 -10.86 -65.85 13.07
N GLN A 5 -11.24 -65.16 11.98
CA GLN A 5 -12.13 -65.65 10.89
C GLN A 5 -12.53 -64.47 9.98
N THR A 6 -12.62 -64.49 8.65
CA THR A 6 -12.04 -65.25 7.51
C THR A 6 -12.81 -64.80 6.26
N LYS A 7 -12.12 -64.36 5.18
CA LYS A 7 -12.52 -64.44 3.73
C LYS A 7 -13.85 -63.74 3.32
N THR A 8 -14.09 -63.23 2.10
CA THR A 8 -13.49 -63.26 0.75
C THR A 8 -13.99 -61.99 -0.02
N SER A 9 -13.74 -61.65 -1.30
CA SER A 9 -13.02 -62.24 -2.45
C SER A 9 -12.76 -61.20 -3.57
N HIS A 10 -11.65 -61.38 -4.29
CA HIS A 10 -11.43 -61.09 -5.73
C HIS A 10 -11.61 -59.68 -6.37
N LEU A 11 -10.46 -59.25 -6.94
CA LEU A 11 -10.20 -58.65 -8.26
C LEU A 11 -10.68 -57.22 -8.63
N ASP A 12 -9.68 -56.46 -9.08
CA ASP A 12 -9.64 -55.47 -10.17
C ASP A 12 -10.74 -54.39 -10.27
N GLN A 13 -10.37 -53.13 -10.06
CA GLN A 13 -10.13 -52.18 -11.17
C GLN A 13 -9.63 -50.80 -10.67
N ASP A 14 -9.08 -50.02 -11.60
CA ASP A 14 -8.55 -48.67 -11.40
C ASP A 14 -9.36 -47.82 -10.40
N THR A 15 -8.71 -47.38 -9.33
CA THR A 15 -9.25 -46.36 -8.44
C THR A 15 -8.41 -45.10 -8.56
N THR A 16 -8.71 -44.29 -9.59
CA THR A 16 -8.38 -42.85 -9.56
C THR A 16 -8.95 -42.26 -8.29
N VAL A 17 -8.08 -41.83 -7.38
CA VAL A 17 -8.50 -41.07 -6.19
C VAL A 17 -8.89 -39.67 -6.65
N GLU A 18 -10.17 -39.51 -7.01
CA GLU A 18 -10.75 -38.19 -7.20
C GLU A 18 -10.71 -37.44 -5.86
N TYR A 19 -10.00 -36.31 -5.83
CA TYR A 19 -10.08 -35.37 -4.72
C TYR A 19 -11.46 -34.72 -4.73
N HIS A 20 -12.41 -35.27 -3.97
CA HIS A 20 -13.63 -34.58 -3.60
C HIS A 20 -13.27 -33.35 -2.76
N ILE A 21 -13.15 -32.21 -3.44
CA ILE A 21 -13.20 -30.90 -2.79
C ILE A 21 -14.65 -30.69 -2.37
N GLU A 22 -14.93 -30.83 -1.08
CA GLU A 22 -16.16 -30.29 -0.49
C GLU A 22 -16.17 -28.78 -0.70
N TYR A 23 -16.93 -28.33 -1.71
CA TYR A 23 -17.31 -26.93 -1.80
C TYR A 23 -18.24 -26.64 -0.63
N ALA A 24 -17.67 -26.12 0.45
CA ALA A 24 -18.41 -25.61 1.59
C ALA A 24 -19.55 -24.72 1.10
N SER A 25 -20.77 -25.06 1.51
CA SER A 25 -22.01 -24.45 1.06
C SER A 25 -21.92 -22.94 1.14
N ASN A 26 -22.16 -22.26 0.01
CA ASN A 26 -22.15 -20.81 -0.09
C ASN A 26 -22.90 -20.18 1.11
N PRO A 27 -22.22 -19.43 2.00
CA PRO A 27 -22.93 -18.63 2.98
C PRO A 27 -23.80 -17.64 2.19
N SER A 28 -25.10 -17.67 2.47
CA SER A 28 -26.11 -16.92 1.74
C SER A 28 -25.73 -15.45 1.64
N VAL A 29 -25.44 -15.00 0.41
CA VAL A 29 -25.21 -13.59 0.10
C VAL A 29 -26.46 -12.84 0.55
N PRO A 30 -26.37 -11.91 1.53
CA PRO A 30 -27.51 -11.11 1.91
C PRO A 30 -27.96 -10.35 0.68
N SER A 31 -29.25 -10.40 0.35
CA SER A 31 -29.82 -9.63 -0.74
C SER A 31 -29.73 -8.14 -0.40
N VAL A 32 -28.61 -7.51 -0.78
CA VAL A 32 -28.41 -6.07 -0.64
C VAL A 32 -29.48 -5.39 -1.50
N GLY A 33 -30.50 -4.83 -0.83
CA GLY A 33 -31.59 -4.13 -1.48
C GLY A 33 -31.06 -3.03 -2.39
N ALA A 34 -31.69 -2.84 -3.54
CA ALA A 34 -31.33 -1.81 -4.49
C ALA A 34 -31.66 -0.41 -3.94
N VAL A 35 -30.76 0.15 -3.11
CA VAL A 35 -30.83 1.54 -2.67
C VAL A 35 -30.38 2.43 -3.84
N SER A 36 -31.33 2.72 -4.71
CA SER A 36 -31.20 3.69 -5.81
C SER A 36 -31.36 5.12 -5.28
N GLU A 37 -30.54 5.52 -4.31
CA GLU A 37 -30.43 6.92 -3.93
C GLU A 37 -29.60 7.65 -4.99
N LYS A 38 -30.30 8.38 -5.85
CA LYS A 38 -29.69 9.41 -6.69
C LYS A 38 -29.17 10.50 -5.75
N PRO A 39 -28.04 11.17 -6.06
CA PRO A 39 -27.74 12.44 -5.42
C PRO A 39 -28.94 13.37 -5.64
N ASP A 40 -29.52 13.88 -4.55
CA ASP A 40 -30.69 14.77 -4.55
C ASP A 40 -30.30 16.17 -5.04
N ILE A 41 -30.02 16.25 -6.34
CA ILE A 41 -29.81 17.49 -7.07
C ILE A 41 -31.18 17.88 -7.63
N ASP A 42 -31.84 18.84 -6.99
CA ASP A 42 -33.16 19.33 -7.38
C ASP A 42 -33.20 19.69 -8.88
N PRO A 43 -34.02 19.00 -9.71
CA PRO A 43 -34.13 19.28 -11.13
C PRO A 43 -34.58 20.71 -11.47
N VAL A 44 -35.25 21.43 -10.57
CA VAL A 44 -35.62 22.84 -10.78
C VAL A 44 -34.41 23.74 -10.61
N ALA A 45 -33.65 23.59 -9.51
CA ALA A 45 -32.42 24.33 -9.26
C ALA A 45 -31.34 24.10 -10.35
N VAL A 46 -31.25 22.90 -10.94
CA VAL A 46 -30.29 22.64 -12.03
C VAL A 46 -30.55 23.55 -13.23
N LYS A 47 -31.81 23.78 -13.61
CA LYS A 47 -32.17 24.55 -14.82
C LYS A 47 -31.78 26.02 -14.71
N SER A 48 -32.05 26.65 -13.57
CA SER A 48 -31.62 28.03 -13.32
C SER A 48 -30.09 28.13 -13.31
N PHE A 49 -29.41 27.27 -12.55
CA PHE A 49 -27.95 27.27 -12.49
C PHE A 49 -27.28 26.95 -13.84
N GLN A 50 -27.89 26.15 -14.72
CA GLN A 50 -27.36 25.91 -16.08
C GLN A 50 -27.47 27.17 -16.96
N ARG A 51 -28.57 27.93 -16.87
CA ARG A 51 -28.78 29.18 -17.62
C ARG A 51 -27.85 30.31 -17.15
N GLU A 52 -27.48 30.32 -15.87
CA GLU A 52 -26.56 31.31 -15.29
C GLU A 52 -25.08 30.89 -15.38
N CYS A 53 -24.78 29.60 -15.59
CA CYS A 53 -23.40 29.12 -15.61
C CYS A 53 -22.67 29.52 -16.91
N SER A 54 -21.53 30.19 -16.77
CA SER A 54 -20.63 30.57 -17.87
C SER A 54 -20.26 29.46 -18.85
N ASP A 55 -20.33 28.20 -18.41
CA ASP A 55 -19.92 27.03 -19.19
C ASP A 55 -21.07 26.49 -20.07
N PHE A 56 -22.33 26.85 -19.77
CA PHE A 56 -23.52 26.27 -20.39
C PHE A 56 -24.57 27.29 -20.85
N SER A 57 -24.57 28.52 -20.33
CA SER A 57 -25.59 29.54 -20.60
C SER A 57 -25.83 29.77 -22.10
N TYR A 58 -24.76 29.90 -22.88
CA TYR A 58 -24.85 30.03 -24.34
C TYR A 58 -25.32 28.76 -25.05
N LEU A 59 -24.98 27.57 -24.55
CA LEU A 59 -25.46 26.30 -25.10
C LEU A 59 -26.95 26.10 -24.82
N VAL A 60 -27.41 26.43 -23.61
CA VAL A 60 -28.84 26.41 -23.26
C VAL A 60 -29.60 27.40 -24.14
N LYS A 61 -29.13 28.66 -24.23
CA LYS A 61 -29.78 29.67 -25.07
C LYS A 61 -29.88 29.24 -26.54
N TYR A 62 -28.77 28.77 -27.11
CA TYR A 62 -28.74 28.31 -28.51
C TYR A 62 -29.65 27.10 -28.77
N LEU A 63 -29.69 26.12 -27.87
CA LEU A 63 -30.51 24.92 -28.02
C LEU A 63 -32.00 25.16 -27.70
N GLU A 64 -32.35 26.17 -26.89
CA GLU A 64 -33.73 26.55 -26.59
C GLU A 64 -34.33 27.54 -27.61
N THR A 65 -33.56 28.53 -28.09
CA THR A 65 -34.09 29.63 -28.94
C THR A 65 -33.44 29.76 -30.31
N GLY A 66 -32.33 29.05 -30.58
CA GLY A 66 -31.55 29.20 -31.82
C GLY A 66 -30.64 30.44 -31.86
N GLU A 67 -30.66 31.29 -30.83
CA GLU A 67 -29.85 32.50 -30.78
C GLU A 67 -28.37 32.22 -30.50
N LEU A 68 -27.49 32.85 -31.29
CA LEU A 68 -26.04 32.80 -31.10
C LEU A 68 -25.51 34.07 -30.42
N PRO A 69 -24.37 34.00 -29.70
CA PRO A 69 -23.67 35.17 -29.16
C PRO A 69 -23.17 36.12 -30.26
N GLU A 70 -23.08 37.41 -29.96
CA GLU A 70 -22.53 38.43 -30.87
C GLU A 70 -21.04 38.22 -31.19
N ASP A 71 -20.25 37.71 -30.23
CA ASP A 71 -18.84 37.37 -30.47
C ASP A 71 -18.76 36.15 -31.40
N GLN A 72 -18.30 36.40 -32.63
CA GLN A 72 -18.15 35.40 -33.68
C GLN A 72 -17.28 34.19 -33.26
N LYS A 73 -16.30 34.37 -32.36
CA LYS A 73 -15.47 33.25 -31.85
C LYS A 73 -16.28 32.37 -30.90
N VAL A 74 -17.07 32.98 -30.02
CA VAL A 74 -17.94 32.26 -29.08
C VAL A 74 -19.08 31.57 -29.85
N ALA A 75 -19.70 32.24 -30.82
CA ALA A 75 -20.73 31.66 -31.67
C ALA A 75 -20.24 30.40 -32.42
N LYS A 76 -19.07 30.47 -33.08
CA LYS A 76 -18.46 29.32 -33.74
C LYS A 76 -18.20 28.16 -32.77
N LYS A 77 -17.73 28.47 -31.56
CA LYS A 77 -17.51 27.47 -30.51
C LYS A 77 -18.83 26.81 -30.07
N VAL A 78 -19.87 27.59 -29.82
CA VAL A 78 -21.20 27.12 -29.39
C VAL A 78 -21.81 26.18 -30.42
N VAL A 79 -21.76 26.51 -31.72
CA VAL A 79 -22.28 25.65 -32.79
C VAL A 79 -21.57 24.29 -32.80
N VAL A 80 -20.23 24.27 -32.68
CA VAL A 80 -19.44 23.02 -32.68
C VAL A 80 -19.67 22.20 -31.40
N GLU A 81 -19.76 22.84 -30.24
CA GLU A 81 -20.01 22.13 -28.98
C GLU A 81 -21.44 21.60 -28.90
N ALA A 82 -22.44 22.30 -29.45
CA ALA A 82 -23.85 21.95 -29.37
C ALA A 82 -24.20 20.56 -29.91
N GLU A 83 -23.46 20.03 -30.90
CA GLU A 83 -23.61 18.65 -31.39
C GLU A 83 -23.44 17.59 -30.30
N GLN A 84 -22.73 17.93 -29.22
CA GLN A 84 -22.46 17.05 -28.08
C GLN A 84 -23.46 17.22 -26.93
N TYR A 85 -24.53 18.01 -27.11
CA TYR A 85 -25.54 18.25 -26.07
C TYR A 85 -26.96 18.08 -26.60
N VAL A 86 -27.90 17.94 -25.65
CA VAL A 86 -29.34 17.99 -25.89
C VAL A 86 -30.01 18.70 -24.73
N CYS A 87 -30.94 19.61 -25.02
CA CYS A 87 -31.82 20.17 -24.00
C CYS A 87 -33.09 19.32 -23.90
N LEU A 88 -33.44 18.86 -22.70
CA LEU A 88 -34.65 18.06 -22.42
C LEU A 88 -35.39 18.72 -21.26
N ASP A 89 -36.64 19.13 -21.49
CA ASP A 89 -37.49 19.82 -20.51
C ASP A 89 -36.85 21.09 -19.89
N GLY A 90 -35.94 21.75 -20.61
CA GLY A 90 -35.16 22.90 -20.14
C GLY A 90 -33.92 22.56 -19.32
N THR A 91 -33.55 21.27 -19.22
CA THR A 91 -32.30 20.78 -18.62
C THR A 91 -31.31 20.36 -19.71
N LEU A 92 -30.07 20.85 -19.64
CA LEU A 92 -28.98 20.48 -20.54
C LEU A 92 -28.34 19.13 -20.14
N TYR A 93 -28.20 18.25 -21.12
CA TYR A 93 -27.46 16.99 -21.02
C TYR A 93 -26.35 16.93 -22.07
N HIS A 94 -25.19 16.42 -21.68
CA HIS A 94 -24.08 16.08 -22.58
C HIS A 94 -24.23 14.63 -23.10
N LEU A 95 -23.87 14.38 -24.34
CA LEU A 95 -24.01 13.11 -25.04
C LEU A 95 -22.66 12.38 -25.08
N PHE A 96 -22.47 11.41 -24.18
CA PHE A 96 -21.25 10.61 -24.13
C PHE A 96 -21.36 9.32 -24.96
N TYR A 97 -20.60 9.28 -26.05
CA TYR A 97 -20.56 8.14 -26.99
C TYR A 97 -19.54 7.08 -26.55
N ARG A 98 -20.04 5.91 -26.12
CA ARG A 98 -19.23 4.74 -25.75
C ARG A 98 -18.67 4.05 -26.98
N ARG A 99 -17.34 3.99 -27.09
CA ARG A 99 -16.64 3.15 -28.07
C ARG A 99 -16.52 1.71 -27.56
N ALA A 100 -17.53 0.88 -27.83
CA ALA A 100 -17.47 -0.57 -27.58
C ALA A 100 -18.13 -1.36 -28.73
N LYS A 101 -17.51 -2.48 -29.11
CA LYS A 101 -17.88 -3.24 -30.33
C LYS A 101 -19.25 -3.93 -30.25
N ASN A 102 -19.69 -4.30 -29.04
CA ASN A 102 -20.86 -5.17 -28.82
C ASN A 102 -22.06 -4.42 -28.19
N LEU A 103 -22.16 -3.10 -28.32
CA LEU A 103 -23.29 -2.32 -27.82
C LEU A 103 -24.32 -2.06 -28.93
N SER A 104 -25.61 -2.16 -28.57
CA SER A 104 -26.72 -1.69 -29.42
C SER A 104 -26.61 -0.19 -29.68
N GLN A 105 -27.33 0.32 -30.69
CA GLN A 105 -27.26 1.75 -31.02
C GLN A 105 -27.74 2.66 -29.88
N ALA A 106 -28.71 2.21 -29.08
CA ALA A 106 -29.18 2.92 -27.89
C ALA A 106 -28.13 2.91 -26.76
N ASP A 107 -27.50 1.75 -26.47
CA ASP A 107 -26.53 1.62 -25.37
C ASP A 107 -25.20 2.36 -25.61
N ARG A 108 -24.97 2.84 -26.84
CA ARG A 108 -23.79 3.62 -27.21
C ARG A 108 -23.83 5.05 -26.68
N VAL A 109 -24.99 5.61 -26.34
CA VAL A 109 -25.11 7.03 -25.93
C VAL A 109 -25.56 7.13 -24.48
N ILE A 110 -24.68 7.63 -23.60
CA ILE A 110 -25.04 7.99 -22.23
C ILE A 110 -25.37 9.48 -22.20
N LYS A 111 -26.60 9.82 -21.78
CA LYS A 111 -26.98 11.19 -21.43
C LYS A 111 -26.43 11.52 -20.03
N GLN A 112 -25.46 12.41 -19.97
CA GLN A 112 -24.85 12.91 -18.74
C GLN A 112 -25.46 14.26 -18.38
N LEU A 113 -25.87 14.49 -17.14
CA LEU A 113 -26.31 15.81 -16.70
C LEU A 113 -25.14 16.79 -16.75
N ALA A 114 -25.31 17.92 -17.43
CA ALA A 114 -24.29 18.97 -17.50
C ALA A 114 -24.27 19.78 -16.18
N VAL A 115 -23.25 19.60 -15.34
CA VAL A 115 -23.24 20.08 -13.94
C VAL A 115 -22.71 21.53 -13.83
N PRO A 116 -23.56 22.52 -13.48
CA PRO A 116 -23.14 23.90 -13.22
C PRO A 116 -22.05 23.99 -12.16
N LYS A 117 -21.17 24.99 -12.25
CA LYS A 117 -20.03 25.18 -11.32
C LYS A 117 -20.41 25.07 -9.85
N VAL A 118 -21.55 25.65 -9.47
CA VAL A 118 -22.06 25.68 -8.08
C VAL A 118 -22.31 24.29 -7.51
N LEU A 119 -22.73 23.31 -8.33
CA LEU A 119 -23.12 21.96 -7.90
C LEU A 119 -22.00 20.91 -8.03
N ARG A 120 -20.83 21.29 -8.57
CA ARG A 120 -19.68 20.37 -8.71
C ARG A 120 -19.13 19.90 -7.36
N PRO A 121 -19.01 20.74 -6.31
CA PRO A 121 -18.56 20.29 -4.99
C PRO A 121 -19.45 19.18 -4.41
N ASP A 122 -20.77 19.27 -4.56
CA ASP A 122 -21.72 18.27 -4.04
C ASP A 122 -21.61 16.94 -4.77
N VAL A 123 -21.39 16.97 -6.09
CA VAL A 123 -21.08 15.77 -6.89
C VAL A 123 -19.74 15.16 -6.48
N LEU A 124 -18.72 15.96 -6.19
CA LEU A 124 -17.42 15.45 -5.73
C LEU A 124 -17.54 14.80 -4.34
N LEU A 125 -18.17 15.49 -3.39
CA LEU A 125 -18.40 15.01 -2.02
C LEU A 125 -19.23 13.72 -2.00
N SER A 126 -20.30 13.65 -2.79
CA SER A 126 -21.17 12.47 -2.84
C SER A 126 -20.50 11.25 -3.47
N TYR A 127 -19.54 11.41 -4.39
CA TYR A 127 -18.85 10.29 -5.05
C TYR A 127 -17.46 9.95 -4.47
N HIS A 128 -16.85 10.83 -3.70
CA HIS A 128 -15.56 10.57 -3.07
C HIS A 128 -15.71 10.30 -1.57
N ASP A 129 -16.23 11.25 -0.81
CA ASP A 129 -16.23 11.22 0.66
C ASP A 129 -17.38 10.39 1.23
N SER A 130 -18.54 10.34 0.56
CA SER A 130 -19.67 9.56 1.03
C SER A 130 -19.43 8.03 0.95
N ILE A 131 -19.98 7.30 1.93
CA ILE A 131 -19.91 5.83 1.96
C ILE A 131 -20.61 5.22 0.75
N ALA A 132 -21.76 5.79 0.33
CA ALA A 132 -22.51 5.36 -0.85
C ALA A 132 -21.75 5.62 -2.17
N GLY A 133 -20.96 6.70 -2.24
CA GLY A 133 -20.02 6.98 -3.33
C GLY A 133 -18.83 6.02 -3.37
N GLY A 134 -18.56 5.34 -2.25
CA GLY A 134 -17.60 4.25 -2.14
C GLY A 134 -16.46 4.49 -1.14
N GLY A 135 -16.47 5.62 -0.42
CA GLY A 135 -15.57 5.91 0.71
C GLY A 135 -14.09 6.10 0.32
N HIS A 136 -13.70 7.32 -0.02
CA HIS A 136 -12.33 7.75 -0.32
C HIS A 136 -11.61 6.91 -1.39
N GLN A 137 -12.34 6.54 -2.44
CA GLN A 137 -11.81 5.74 -3.53
C GLN A 137 -10.77 6.50 -4.36
N GLY A 138 -9.86 5.74 -4.99
CA GLY A 138 -8.84 6.30 -5.87
C GLY A 138 -9.44 6.99 -7.10
N PHE A 139 -8.73 8.00 -7.59
CA PHE A 139 -9.10 8.88 -8.70
C PHE A 139 -9.85 8.19 -9.84
N ASP A 140 -9.28 7.13 -10.42
CA ASP A 140 -9.85 6.45 -11.58
C ASP A 140 -11.27 5.96 -11.32
N ARG A 141 -11.54 5.40 -10.13
CA ARG A 141 -12.86 4.87 -9.80
C ARG A 141 -13.87 6.01 -9.59
N THR A 142 -13.50 7.06 -8.86
CA THR A 142 -14.34 8.26 -8.70
C THR A 142 -14.67 8.90 -10.06
N TYR A 143 -13.68 9.08 -10.94
CA TYR A 143 -13.88 9.61 -12.28
C TYR A 143 -14.83 8.74 -13.13
N HIS A 144 -14.63 7.43 -13.15
CA HIS A 144 -15.49 6.53 -13.94
C HIS A 144 -16.93 6.49 -13.40
N SER A 145 -17.13 6.51 -12.07
CA SER A 145 -18.46 6.55 -11.45
C SER A 145 -19.22 7.84 -11.78
N ILE A 146 -18.56 9.01 -11.64
CA ILE A 146 -19.17 10.31 -11.97
C ILE A 146 -19.53 10.37 -13.46
N ARG A 147 -18.61 9.94 -14.35
CA ARG A 147 -18.80 9.94 -15.81
C ARG A 147 -19.96 9.06 -16.28
N LEU A 148 -20.54 8.17 -15.48
CA LEU A 148 -21.75 7.45 -15.89
C LEU A 148 -23.03 8.30 -15.83
N LYS A 149 -23.03 9.42 -15.09
CA LYS A 149 -24.24 10.25 -14.87
C LYS A 149 -24.04 11.75 -15.10
N TYR A 150 -22.81 12.24 -14.98
CA TYR A 150 -22.50 13.68 -14.96
C TYR A 150 -21.40 14.05 -15.95
N TYR A 151 -21.41 15.32 -16.34
CA TYR A 151 -20.39 15.93 -17.18
C TYR A 151 -20.18 17.39 -16.80
N TRP A 152 -18.93 17.86 -16.89
CA TRP A 152 -18.63 19.28 -17.03
C TRP A 152 -17.28 19.50 -17.75
N PRO A 153 -17.05 20.68 -18.35
CA PRO A 153 -15.76 21.02 -18.91
C PRO A 153 -14.66 20.89 -17.85
N ARG A 154 -13.55 20.22 -18.20
CA ARG A 154 -12.40 19.93 -17.31
C ARG A 154 -12.66 18.96 -16.15
N MET A 155 -13.80 18.24 -16.12
CA MET A 155 -14.14 17.22 -15.11
C MET A 155 -13.00 16.26 -14.72
N TYR A 156 -12.14 15.84 -15.66
CA TYR A 156 -10.99 14.98 -15.35
C TYR A 156 -9.96 15.66 -14.42
N SER A 157 -9.58 16.93 -14.67
CA SER A 157 -8.65 17.65 -13.80
C SER A 157 -9.29 17.96 -12.45
N ASP A 158 -10.54 18.39 -12.45
CA ASP A 158 -11.24 18.82 -11.24
C ASP A 158 -11.38 17.64 -10.24
N ILE A 159 -11.73 16.44 -10.73
CA ILE A 159 -11.78 15.22 -9.91
C ILE A 159 -10.38 14.78 -9.46
N TYR A 160 -9.36 14.91 -10.33
CA TYR A 160 -7.98 14.57 -9.98
C TYR A 160 -7.44 15.44 -8.84
N ASP A 161 -7.59 16.75 -8.97
CA ASP A 161 -7.12 17.73 -7.99
C ASP A 161 -7.89 17.60 -6.67
N TYR A 162 -9.21 17.34 -6.72
CA TYR A 162 -10.02 17.05 -5.54
C TYR A 162 -9.50 15.83 -4.76
N VAL A 163 -9.41 14.66 -5.42
CA VAL A 163 -8.92 13.41 -4.78
C VAL A 163 -7.47 13.53 -4.31
N LYS A 164 -6.63 14.30 -5.02
CA LYS A 164 -5.25 14.60 -4.64
C LYS A 164 -5.16 15.53 -3.43
N SER A 165 -6.10 16.46 -3.26
CA SER A 165 -6.19 17.34 -2.09
C SER A 165 -6.78 16.67 -0.85
N CYS A 166 -7.45 15.51 -0.99
CA CYS A 166 -8.06 14.81 0.13
C CYS A 166 -7.01 14.33 1.16
N ASP A 167 -6.99 15.00 2.31
CA ASP A 167 -6.12 14.78 3.46
C ASP A 167 -6.25 13.36 4.05
N ALA A 168 -7.46 12.81 4.12
CA ALA A 168 -7.70 11.42 4.53
C ALA A 168 -7.01 10.42 3.58
N CYS A 169 -7.15 10.62 2.25
CA CYS A 169 -6.46 9.81 1.26
C CYS A 169 -4.93 9.95 1.35
N GLN A 170 -4.41 11.17 1.49
CA GLN A 170 -2.95 11.39 1.54
C GLN A 170 -2.31 10.74 2.76
N ARG A 171 -2.95 10.81 3.95
CA ARG A 171 -2.44 10.11 5.15
C ARG A 171 -2.54 8.59 5.05
N ALA A 172 -3.60 8.05 4.44
CA ALA A 172 -3.79 6.61 4.33
C ALA A 172 -2.84 5.97 3.29
N LYS A 173 -2.39 6.73 2.29
CA LYS A 173 -1.61 6.23 1.16
C LYS A 173 -0.16 5.97 1.55
N ARG A 174 0.19 4.69 1.76
CA ARG A 174 1.59 4.27 1.95
C ARG A 174 2.43 4.57 0.70
N HIS A 175 3.45 5.41 0.85
CA HIS A 175 4.45 5.67 -0.19
C HIS A 175 5.42 4.48 -0.33
N PHE A 176 5.03 3.46 -1.10
CA PHE A 176 5.89 2.31 -1.42
C PHE A 176 7.09 2.64 -2.34
N HIS A 177 7.09 3.81 -2.97
CA HIS A 177 8.08 4.22 -3.98
C HIS A 177 8.96 5.39 -3.53
N GLY A 178 9.15 5.59 -2.21
CA GLY A 178 10.28 6.38 -1.76
C GLY A 178 11.56 5.69 -2.26
N HIS A 179 12.37 6.40 -3.06
CA HIS A 179 13.70 5.89 -3.43
C HIS A 179 14.44 5.54 -2.14
N PRO A 180 14.98 4.31 -2.00
CA PRO A 180 15.75 3.98 -0.82
C PRO A 180 16.90 4.97 -0.69
N ALA A 181 17.05 5.58 0.49
CA ALA A 181 18.08 6.56 0.75
C ALA A 181 19.45 6.00 0.30
N PRO A 182 20.30 6.80 -0.36
CA PRO A 182 21.59 6.33 -0.86
C PRO A 182 22.38 5.60 0.24
N LEU A 183 22.67 4.31 0.00
CA LEU A 183 23.45 3.51 0.93
C LEU A 183 24.92 3.92 0.79
N HIS A 184 25.42 4.68 1.75
CA HIS A 184 26.85 4.97 1.83
C HIS A 184 27.59 3.73 2.34
N PRO A 185 28.61 3.22 1.63
CA PRO A 185 29.48 2.18 2.16
C PRO A 185 30.25 2.75 3.36
N MET A 186 30.35 1.97 4.44
CA MET A 186 31.22 2.35 5.56
C MET A 186 32.69 2.29 5.11
N PRO A 187 33.60 3.12 5.66
CA PRO A 187 35.02 3.06 5.34
C PRO A 187 35.58 1.65 5.56
N VAL A 188 36.52 1.21 4.72
CA VAL A 188 37.28 -0.02 4.95
C VAL A 188 38.26 0.22 6.09
N GLU A 189 38.31 -0.70 7.05
CA GLU A 189 39.30 -0.75 8.14
C GLU A 189 40.07 -2.07 8.05
N ASP A 190 41.19 -2.17 8.77
CA ASP A 190 41.99 -3.40 8.86
C ASP A 190 41.27 -4.53 9.64
N ALA A 191 41.85 -5.73 9.55
CA ALA A 191 41.41 -6.92 10.28
C ALA A 191 41.23 -6.66 11.79
N PHE A 192 40.10 -7.11 12.33
CA PHE A 192 39.72 -7.05 13.74
C PHE A 192 39.55 -5.64 14.32
N LYS A 193 39.63 -4.58 13.50
CA LYS A 193 39.42 -3.19 13.95
C LYS A 193 37.95 -2.83 14.10
N ARG A 194 37.05 -3.44 13.33
CA ARG A 194 35.61 -3.16 13.43
C ARG A 194 34.81 -4.45 13.51
N TRP A 195 34.06 -4.62 14.59
CA TRP A 195 33.19 -5.79 14.76
C TRP A 195 31.71 -5.43 14.71
N HIS A 196 30.94 -6.24 13.99
CA HIS A 196 29.49 -6.24 13.99
C HIS A 196 28.97 -7.20 15.05
N MET A 197 27.94 -6.79 15.79
CA MET A 197 27.31 -7.57 16.86
C MET A 197 25.81 -7.72 16.62
N ASP A 198 25.28 -8.93 16.84
CA ASP A 198 23.84 -9.23 16.85
C ASP A 198 23.55 -10.28 17.94
N ILE A 199 22.34 -10.32 18.48
CA ILE A 199 21.91 -11.38 19.41
C ILE A 199 20.71 -12.11 18.83
N LEU A 200 20.90 -13.41 18.61
CA LEU A 200 19.84 -14.32 18.19
C LEU A 200 19.03 -14.81 19.38
N GLY A 201 17.72 -14.90 19.19
CA GLY A 201 16.80 -15.59 20.08
C GLY A 201 15.64 -14.72 20.61
N PRO A 202 14.86 -15.24 21.57
CA PRO A 202 15.06 -16.53 22.25
C PRO A 202 14.94 -17.73 21.29
N LEU A 203 15.86 -18.68 21.43
CA LEU A 203 15.89 -19.97 20.75
C LEU A 203 15.35 -21.07 21.69
N THR A 204 15.24 -22.30 21.19
CA THR A 204 14.99 -23.47 22.04
C THR A 204 16.11 -23.63 23.08
N THR A 205 15.73 -23.72 24.35
CA THR A 205 16.69 -23.81 25.47
C THR A 205 17.48 -25.12 25.39
N SER A 206 18.82 -25.05 25.43
CA SER A 206 19.69 -26.22 25.51
C SER A 206 19.60 -26.91 26.88
N SER A 207 20.14 -28.14 26.99
CA SER A 207 20.32 -28.84 28.28
C SER A 207 20.95 -27.97 29.36
N ASP A 208 21.92 -27.15 28.95
CA ASP A 208 22.73 -26.33 29.86
C ASP A 208 22.09 -24.96 30.14
N GLY A 209 20.89 -24.69 29.60
CA GLY A 209 20.11 -23.48 29.84
C GLY A 209 20.43 -22.30 28.91
N HIS A 210 21.17 -22.51 27.81
CA HIS A 210 21.43 -21.45 26.82
C HIS A 210 20.22 -21.28 25.91
N LYS A 211 19.82 -20.03 25.65
CA LYS A 211 18.63 -19.69 24.84
C LYS A 211 18.83 -18.47 23.93
N TYR A 212 20.04 -17.91 23.88
CA TYR A 212 20.44 -16.87 22.94
C TYR A 212 21.82 -17.20 22.38
N VAL A 213 22.18 -16.56 21.27
CA VAL A 213 23.56 -16.58 20.75
C VAL A 213 23.99 -15.15 20.45
N LEU A 214 25.11 -14.71 21.04
CA LEU A 214 25.79 -13.50 20.62
C LEU A 214 26.65 -13.83 19.40
N LEU A 215 26.29 -13.24 18.26
CA LEU A 215 27.12 -13.27 17.06
C LEU A 215 28.01 -12.02 17.04
N VAL A 216 29.29 -12.23 16.79
CA VAL A 216 30.27 -11.15 16.59
C VAL A 216 30.98 -11.45 15.27
N THR A 217 31.14 -10.47 14.37
CA THR A 217 31.79 -10.70 13.06
C THR A 217 32.70 -9.53 12.68
N ASP A 218 33.95 -9.83 12.33
CA ASP A 218 34.89 -8.83 11.85
C ASP A 218 34.47 -8.26 10.48
N SER A 219 34.61 -6.95 10.31
CA SER A 219 34.15 -6.24 9.12
C SER A 219 35.02 -6.47 7.89
N PHE A 220 36.31 -6.70 8.10
CA PHE A 220 37.30 -6.83 7.02
C PHE A 220 37.44 -8.28 6.55
N THR A 221 37.84 -9.17 7.46
CA THR A 221 38.08 -10.61 7.18
C THR A 221 36.79 -11.42 7.03
N ARG A 222 35.66 -10.90 7.51
CA ARG A 222 34.39 -11.63 7.69
C ARG A 222 34.47 -12.79 8.69
N TRP A 223 35.48 -12.83 9.56
CA TRP A 223 35.63 -13.83 10.61
C TRP A 223 34.44 -13.81 11.59
N PRO A 224 33.67 -14.91 11.72
CA PRO A 224 32.55 -15.00 12.64
C PRO A 224 32.92 -15.71 13.95
N GLU A 225 32.45 -15.17 15.07
CA GLU A 225 32.45 -15.81 16.39
C GLU A 225 31.00 -15.90 16.91
N ALA A 226 30.67 -16.98 17.61
CA ALA A 226 29.31 -17.26 18.09
C ALA A 226 29.33 -17.81 19.52
N PHE A 227 28.74 -17.08 20.47
CA PHE A 227 28.78 -17.41 21.89
C PHE A 227 27.38 -17.71 22.44
N PRO A 228 27.13 -18.90 23.02
CA PRO A 228 25.83 -19.24 23.59
C PRO A 228 25.62 -18.47 24.91
N LEU A 229 24.47 -17.80 25.06
CA LEU A 229 24.12 -17.03 26.26
C LEU A 229 22.86 -17.57 26.93
N LYS A 230 22.82 -17.52 28.27
CA LYS A 230 21.64 -17.86 29.10
C LYS A 230 20.70 -16.67 29.29
N SER A 231 21.24 -15.46 29.34
CA SER A 231 20.50 -14.19 29.38
C SER A 231 21.11 -13.21 28.38
N GLN A 232 20.37 -12.16 28.03
CA GLN A 232 20.90 -11.03 27.24
C GLN A 232 21.38 -9.89 28.16
N GLU A 233 21.69 -10.17 29.42
CA GLU A 233 22.10 -9.12 30.36
C GLU A 233 23.42 -8.50 29.93
N ALA A 234 23.52 -7.18 30.10
CA ALA A 234 24.71 -6.41 29.75
C ALA A 234 25.99 -6.95 30.41
N THR A 235 25.88 -7.48 31.64
CA THR A 235 26.96 -8.12 32.40
C THR A 235 27.52 -9.34 31.69
N VAL A 236 26.65 -10.21 31.20
CA VAL A 236 27.02 -11.43 30.45
C VAL A 236 27.67 -11.05 29.12
N ILE A 237 27.08 -10.11 28.38
CA ILE A 237 27.60 -9.65 27.09
C ILE A 237 28.98 -8.97 27.26
N ALA A 238 29.14 -8.11 28.28
CA ALA A 238 30.40 -7.44 28.59
C ALA A 238 31.53 -8.43 28.93
N GLN A 239 31.22 -9.47 29.72
CA GLN A 239 32.18 -10.52 30.06
C GLN A 239 32.62 -11.33 28.84
N VAL A 240 31.70 -11.67 27.94
CA VAL A 240 32.01 -12.39 26.70
C VAL A 240 32.84 -11.50 25.77
N LEU A 241 32.46 -10.24 25.55
CA LEU A 241 33.24 -9.30 24.74
C LEU A 241 34.67 -9.15 25.22
N TYR A 242 34.86 -8.91 26.53
CA TYR A 242 36.19 -8.72 27.10
C TYR A 242 37.06 -9.97 26.94
N LYS A 243 36.55 -11.14 27.36
CA LYS A 243 37.33 -12.40 27.36
C LYS A 243 37.55 -12.95 25.96
N GLU A 244 36.51 -12.99 25.14
CA GLU A 244 36.51 -13.73 23.88
C GLU A 244 36.86 -12.88 22.66
N ILE A 245 36.66 -11.56 22.73
CA ILE A 245 37.05 -10.65 21.65
C ILE A 245 38.29 -9.84 22.05
N PHE A 246 38.21 -9.04 23.12
CA PHE A 246 39.25 -8.04 23.39
C PHE A 246 40.58 -8.68 23.82
N CYS A 247 40.55 -9.71 24.66
CA CYS A 247 41.75 -10.45 25.06
C CYS A 247 42.35 -11.33 23.95
N ARG A 248 41.56 -11.75 22.94
CA ARG A 248 41.99 -12.66 21.87
C ARG A 248 42.46 -11.92 20.61
N TYR A 249 41.79 -10.83 20.24
CA TYR A 249 42.03 -10.09 18.99
C TYR A 249 42.51 -8.64 19.21
N GLY A 250 42.61 -8.20 20.48
CA GLY A 250 42.86 -6.82 20.85
C GLY A 250 41.56 -6.00 20.96
N ALA A 251 41.66 -4.81 21.55
CA ALA A 251 40.55 -3.86 21.58
C ALA A 251 40.24 -3.35 20.15
N PRO A 252 38.99 -3.45 19.67
CA PRO A 252 38.61 -2.95 18.36
C PRO A 252 38.53 -1.42 18.33
N HIS A 253 38.73 -0.82 17.17
CA HIS A 253 38.52 0.61 16.94
C HIS A 253 37.04 0.99 16.83
N THR A 254 36.13 0.07 16.52
CA THR A 254 34.68 0.35 16.51
C THR A 254 33.86 -0.90 16.76
N LEU A 255 32.85 -0.79 17.63
CA LEU A 255 31.78 -1.78 17.76
C LEU A 255 30.51 -1.29 17.09
N ILE A 256 29.89 -2.15 16.26
CA ILE A 256 28.64 -1.87 15.56
C ILE A 256 27.55 -2.81 16.04
N SER A 257 26.49 -2.27 16.62
CA SER A 257 25.31 -3.02 17.07
C SER A 257 24.01 -2.38 16.57
N ASP A 258 22.89 -3.09 16.76
CA ASP A 258 21.56 -2.51 16.61
C ASP A 258 21.17 -1.66 17.84
N ARG A 259 19.91 -1.21 17.90
CA ARG A 259 19.38 -0.44 19.06
C ARG A 259 18.89 -1.33 20.21
N GLY A 260 19.40 -2.56 20.32
CA GLY A 260 19.09 -3.46 21.43
C GLY A 260 19.44 -2.84 22.79
N LYS A 261 18.49 -2.85 23.73
CA LYS A 261 18.65 -2.26 25.08
C LYS A 261 19.92 -2.76 25.81
N ASN A 262 20.33 -3.98 25.51
CA ASN A 262 21.46 -4.65 26.13
C ASN A 262 22.81 -4.02 25.72
N PHE A 263 22.96 -3.68 24.43
CA PHE A 263 24.11 -2.97 23.89
C PHE A 263 24.11 -1.48 24.25
N MET A 264 22.92 -0.88 24.38
CA MET A 264 22.72 0.51 24.84
C MET A 264 22.94 0.73 26.35
N SER A 265 23.43 -0.28 27.08
CA SER A 265 23.56 -0.22 28.53
C SER A 265 24.79 0.57 28.98
N LYS A 266 24.68 1.25 30.14
CA LYS A 266 25.79 1.99 30.76
C LYS A 266 27.03 1.12 31.00
N LEU A 267 26.86 -0.18 31.22
CA LEU A 267 27.97 -1.10 31.43
C LEU A 267 28.77 -1.37 30.15
N ILE A 268 28.08 -1.56 29.02
CA ILE A 268 28.76 -1.72 27.72
C ILE A 268 29.42 -0.39 27.31
N GLN A 269 28.77 0.75 27.58
CA GLN A 269 29.37 2.08 27.37
C GLN A 269 30.66 2.26 28.20
N ALA A 270 30.61 2.03 29.51
CA ALA A 270 31.77 2.13 30.39
C ALA A 270 32.90 1.14 30.02
N LEU A 271 32.56 -0.06 29.54
CA LEU A 271 33.55 -1.01 29.00
C LEU A 271 34.20 -0.45 27.74
N CYS A 272 33.44 0.16 26.83
CA CYS A 272 33.99 0.74 25.61
C CYS A 272 34.85 1.98 25.90
N GLU A 273 34.41 2.84 26.82
CA GLU A 273 35.17 3.99 27.33
C GLU A 273 36.52 3.57 27.94
N LEU A 274 36.55 2.47 28.71
CA LEU A 274 37.79 1.94 29.31
C LEU A 274 38.86 1.50 28.28
N PHE A 275 38.45 1.20 27.05
CA PHE A 275 39.31 0.77 25.95
C PHE A 275 39.39 1.78 24.80
N ASP A 276 38.93 3.03 25.01
CA ASP A 276 38.85 4.10 24.01
C ASP A 276 38.09 3.71 22.71
N ILE A 277 37.07 2.85 22.83
CA ILE A 277 36.29 2.28 21.71
C ILE A 277 35.04 3.14 21.42
N PRO A 278 34.93 3.81 20.26
CA PRO A 278 33.66 4.40 19.82
C PRO A 278 32.64 3.32 19.45
N VAL A 279 31.42 3.44 20.00
CA VAL A 279 30.28 2.56 19.69
C VAL A 279 29.39 3.22 18.64
N THR A 280 29.20 2.56 17.50
CA THR A 280 28.31 3.01 16.42
C THR A 280 27.02 2.21 16.42
N ILE A 281 25.89 2.90 16.60
CA ILE A 281 24.57 2.27 16.74
C ILE A 281 23.80 2.43 15.43
N LEU A 282 23.46 1.32 14.77
CA LEU A 282 22.71 1.35 13.51
C LEU A 282 21.28 1.85 13.71
N VAL A 283 20.78 2.63 12.75
CA VAL A 283 19.36 3.02 12.70
C VAL A 283 18.48 1.81 12.34
N PRO A 284 17.25 1.69 12.87
CA PRO A 284 16.40 0.49 12.66
C PRO A 284 16.05 0.17 11.19
N ILE A 285 16.29 1.13 10.29
CA ILE A 285 15.88 1.08 8.88
C ILE A 285 16.96 0.39 8.01
N THR A 286 18.23 0.34 8.43
CA THR A 286 19.33 -0.25 7.64
C THR A 286 19.45 -1.78 7.82
N HIS A 287 18.32 -2.48 7.73
CA HIS A 287 18.25 -3.94 7.92
C HIS A 287 19.07 -4.74 6.89
N ARG A 288 19.42 -4.15 5.75
CA ARG A 288 20.23 -4.82 4.70
C ARG A 288 21.67 -5.14 5.12
N LEU A 289 22.31 -4.39 6.02
CA LEU A 289 23.69 -4.70 6.45
C LEU A 289 23.75 -5.98 7.30
N ILE A 290 22.74 -6.22 8.14
CA ILE A 290 22.64 -7.41 9.01
C ILE A 290 22.22 -8.66 8.20
N ARG A 291 21.89 -8.55 6.90
CA ARG A 291 21.56 -9.73 6.08
C ARG A 291 22.72 -10.71 5.89
N HIS A 292 23.98 -10.26 5.96
CA HIS A 292 25.12 -11.20 5.95
C HIS A 292 25.16 -12.06 7.22
N VAL A 293 24.93 -11.45 8.39
CA VAL A 293 24.80 -12.16 9.68
C VAL A 293 23.57 -13.08 9.67
N ARG A 294 22.45 -12.66 9.04
CA ARG A 294 21.28 -13.53 8.87
C ARG A 294 21.45 -14.66 7.85
N GLY A 295 22.40 -14.57 6.93
CA GLY A 295 22.78 -15.72 6.09
C GLY A 295 23.21 -16.92 6.94
N LEU A 296 23.99 -16.65 7.99
CA LEU A 296 24.40 -17.66 8.98
C LEU A 296 23.22 -18.17 9.82
N THR A 297 22.21 -17.35 10.14
CA THR A 297 21.00 -17.83 10.86
C THR A 297 20.16 -18.85 10.08
N GLN A 298 20.17 -18.79 8.74
CA GLN A 298 19.41 -19.74 7.93
C GLN A 298 20.04 -21.14 7.93
N LEU A 299 21.37 -21.23 8.04
CA LEU A 299 22.09 -22.50 8.17
C LEU A 299 21.89 -23.18 9.54
N LEU A 300 21.45 -22.43 10.56
CA LEU A 300 21.14 -22.97 11.89
C LEU A 300 19.66 -23.40 12.06
N HIS A 301 18.80 -23.12 11.07
CA HIS A 301 17.36 -23.44 11.11
C HIS A 301 16.93 -24.56 10.16
N ASN A 302 17.82 -25.05 9.29
CA ASN A 302 17.63 -26.24 8.47
C ASN A 302 18.86 -27.15 8.61
N PRO A 303 18.78 -28.25 9.39
CA PRO A 303 19.76 -29.33 9.35
C PRO A 303 19.66 -30.13 8.03
#